data_AF-A0A430I033-F1
#
_entry.id   AF-A0A430I033-F1
#
_cell.length_a   1.000
_cell.length_b   1.000
_cell.length_c   1.000
_cell.angle_alpha   90.00
_cell.angle_beta   90.00
_cell.angle_gamma   90.00
#
_symmetry.space_group_name_H-M   'P 1'
#
loop_
_entity.id
_entity.type
_entity.pdbx_description
1 polymer ?
#
loop_
_entity_poly.entity_id
_entity_poly.type
_entity_poly.pdbx_seq_one_letter_code
_entity_poly.pdbx_strand_id
1 'polypeptide(L)'
;MHILIYIPWLIKEIFASGLQVAWAALRPNAGYDPVVVRYPLRVTTDWQIFWLTTSITATPSTLSLGLREPETPGQPRILLVQAAFGSDPADVVAGLADMESRMAPQIRDIDHGVPGQGSATELHPRYYEYPLGRKEQQQ
;
A
#
# COMPACT_ATOMS: atom_id res chain seq x y z
N MET A 1 9.05 16.34 -5.26
CA MET A 1 8.29 15.25 -5.92
C MET A 1 8.97 14.95 -7.25
N HIS A 2 9.41 13.71 -7.47
CA HIS A 2 10.22 13.35 -8.65
C HIS A 2 9.37 12.70 -9.74
N ILE A 3 8.41 13.45 -10.27
CA ILE A 3 7.39 12.97 -11.22
C ILE A 3 8.02 12.33 -12.47
N LEU A 4 9.09 12.93 -13.02
CA LEU A 4 9.71 12.48 -14.27
C LEU A 4 10.33 11.08 -14.19
N ILE A 5 10.79 10.66 -13.00
CA ILE A 5 11.34 9.32 -12.77
C ILE A 5 10.25 8.38 -12.27
N TYR A 6 9.34 8.91 -11.46
CA TYR A 6 8.24 8.16 -10.88
C TYR A 6 7.25 7.64 -11.93
N ILE A 7 6.85 8.46 -12.91
CA ILE A 7 5.84 8.07 -13.91
C ILE A 7 6.29 6.86 -14.77
N PRO A 8 7.49 6.86 -15.40
CA PRO A 8 7.93 5.70 -16.17
C PRO A 8 8.03 4.43 -15.32
N TRP A 9 8.45 4.56 -14.07
CA TRP A 9 8.48 3.44 -13.13
C TRP A 9 7.06 2.94 -12.80
N LEU A 10 6.11 3.84 -12.51
CA LEU A 10 4.73 3.48 -12.22
C LEU A 10 4.07 2.77 -13.41
N ILE A 11 4.30 3.25 -14.64
CA ILE A 11 3.79 2.59 -15.85
C ILE A 11 4.28 1.14 -15.91
N LYS A 12 5.56 0.89 -15.63
CA LYS A 12 6.12 -0.46 -15.57
C LYS A 12 5.41 -1.32 -14.51
N GLU A 13 5.21 -0.80 -13.30
CA GLU A 13 4.54 -1.52 -12.21
C GLU A 13 3.08 -1.87 -12.56
N ILE A 14 2.37 -0.97 -13.24
CA ILE A 14 1.00 -1.22 -13.72
C ILE A 14 0.97 -2.40 -14.70
N PHE A 15 1.88 -2.43 -15.69
CA PHE A 15 1.94 -3.54 -16.64
C PHE A 15 2.37 -4.86 -15.98
N ALA A 16 3.35 -4.81 -15.09
CA ALA A 16 3.84 -5.99 -14.36
C ALA A 16 2.74 -6.62 -13.50
N SER A 17 2.07 -5.78 -12.69
CA SER A 17 0.94 -6.19 -11.86
C SER A 17 -0.23 -6.66 -12.72
N GLY A 18 -0.53 -5.98 -13.82
CA GLY A 18 -1.60 -6.37 -14.74
C GLY A 18 -1.37 -7.75 -15.35
N LEU A 19 -0.13 -8.06 -15.72
CA LEU A 19 0.24 -9.39 -16.21
C LEU A 19 0.09 -10.45 -15.12
N GLN A 20 0.51 -10.16 -13.87
CA GLN A 20 0.31 -11.06 -12.74
C GLN A 20 -1.18 -11.36 -12.51
N VAL A 21 -2.04 -10.34 -12.53
CA VAL A 21 -3.49 -10.51 -12.39
C VAL A 21 -4.07 -11.32 -13.55
N ALA A 22 -3.65 -11.05 -14.79
CA ALA A 22 -4.08 -11.81 -15.96
C ALA A 22 -3.68 -13.29 -15.85
N TRP A 23 -2.46 -13.58 -15.39
CA TRP A 23 -2.01 -14.95 -15.11
C TRP A 23 -2.82 -15.62 -14.00
N ALA A 24 -3.15 -14.89 -12.93
CA ALA A 24 -3.98 -15.40 -11.83
C ALA A 24 -5.39 -15.75 -12.31
N ALA A 25 -5.97 -14.94 -13.21
CA ALA A 25 -7.29 -15.16 -13.77
C ALA A 25 -7.41 -16.45 -14.61
N LEU A 26 -6.30 -16.95 -15.16
CA LEU A 26 -6.27 -18.21 -15.91
C LEU A 26 -6.16 -19.45 -15.02
N ARG A 27 -5.86 -19.29 -13.72
CA ARG A 27 -5.71 -20.41 -12.79
C ARG A 27 -7.06 -20.75 -12.13
N PRO A 28 -7.37 -22.05 -11.90
CA PRO A 28 -8.61 -22.46 -11.23
C PRO A 28 -8.75 -21.91 -9.81
N ASN A 29 -7.63 -21.74 -9.12
CA ASN A 29 -7.54 -20.98 -7.88
C ASN A 29 -6.69 -19.75 -8.15
N ALA A 30 -7.33 -18.61 -8.33
CA ALA A 30 -6.68 -17.34 -8.60
C ALA A 30 -5.78 -16.86 -7.44
N GLY A 31 -5.90 -17.46 -6.25
CA GLY A 31 -5.10 -17.06 -5.08
C GLY A 31 -5.51 -15.71 -4.52
N TYR A 32 -6.77 -15.30 -4.73
CA TYR A 32 -7.33 -14.11 -4.12
C TYR A 32 -7.26 -14.23 -2.61
N ASP A 33 -6.61 -13.25 -2.00
CA ASP A 33 -6.36 -13.25 -0.57
C ASP A 33 -6.40 -11.82 -0.05
N PRO A 34 -7.61 -11.25 0.05
CA PRO A 34 -7.77 -9.83 0.26
C PRO A 34 -7.42 -9.42 1.69
N VAL A 35 -6.86 -8.22 1.82
CA VAL A 35 -6.57 -7.56 3.10
C VAL A 35 -6.78 -6.05 2.94
N VAL A 36 -7.24 -5.40 4.01
CA VAL A 36 -7.24 -3.95 4.13
C VAL A 36 -6.10 -3.55 5.05
N VAL A 37 -5.16 -2.75 4.56
CA VAL A 37 -4.08 -2.18 5.37
C VAL A 37 -4.37 -0.73 5.71
N ARG A 38 -3.92 -0.32 6.89
CA ARG A 38 -3.98 1.04 7.43
C ARG A 38 -2.58 1.63 7.35
N TYR A 39 -2.30 2.27 6.22
CA TYR A 39 -0.97 2.79 5.92
C TYR A 39 -0.75 4.18 6.54
N PRO A 40 0.20 4.37 7.46
CA PRO A 40 0.53 5.70 7.98
C PRO A 40 1.30 6.51 6.93
N LEU A 41 0.68 7.59 6.44
CA LEU A 41 1.26 8.45 5.42
C LEU A 41 2.42 9.29 5.98
N ARG A 42 3.49 9.39 5.21
CA ARG A 42 4.61 10.31 5.46
C ARG A 42 4.45 11.60 4.65
N VAL A 43 3.80 11.53 3.48
CA VAL A 43 3.42 12.72 2.70
C VAL A 43 2.23 13.43 3.34
N THR A 44 2.32 14.75 3.44
CA THR A 44 1.31 15.57 4.15
C THR A 44 0.56 16.54 3.26
N THR A 45 1.10 16.86 2.08
CA THR A 45 0.49 17.82 1.15
C THR A 45 -0.61 17.17 0.31
N ASP A 46 -1.75 17.85 0.16
CA ASP A 46 -2.91 17.32 -0.59
C ASP A 46 -2.55 16.87 -2.01
N TRP A 47 -1.67 17.59 -2.70
CA TRP A 47 -1.21 17.22 -4.04
C TRP A 47 -0.42 15.91 -4.06
N GLN A 48 0.42 15.67 -3.05
CA GLN A 48 1.20 14.43 -2.94
C GLN A 48 0.28 13.26 -2.59
N ILE A 49 -0.66 13.49 -1.67
CA ILE A 49 -1.66 12.50 -1.28
C ILE A 49 -2.51 12.12 -2.50
N PHE A 50 -2.98 13.10 -3.29
CA PHE A 50 -3.72 12.85 -4.53
C PHE A 50 -2.95 11.95 -5.51
N TRP A 51 -1.69 12.25 -5.78
CA TRP A 51 -0.89 11.44 -6.70
C TRP A 51 -0.62 10.03 -6.17
N LEU A 52 -0.36 9.89 -4.87
CA LEU A 52 -0.13 8.59 -4.24
C LEU A 52 -1.40 7.72 -4.30
N THR A 53 -2.54 8.24 -3.84
CA THR A 53 -3.79 7.47 -3.79
C THR A 53 -4.26 7.09 -5.19
N THR A 54 -4.11 7.99 -6.16
CA THR A 54 -4.40 7.72 -7.58
C THR A 54 -3.48 6.65 -8.14
N SER A 55 -2.17 6.68 -7.82
CA SER A 55 -1.21 5.67 -8.28
C SER A 55 -1.50 4.28 -7.71
N ILE A 56 -1.86 4.21 -6.42
CA ILE A 56 -2.25 2.97 -5.76
C ILE A 56 -3.49 2.38 -6.43
N THR A 57 -4.51 3.20 -6.69
CA THR A 57 -5.74 2.73 -7.36
C THR A 57 -5.49 2.35 -8.84
N ALA A 58 -4.55 3.01 -9.51
CA ALA A 58 -4.17 2.66 -10.87
C ALA A 58 -3.36 1.34 -10.95
N THR A 59 -2.72 0.93 -9.86
CA THR A 59 -1.99 -0.34 -9.79
C THR A 59 -2.99 -1.48 -9.70
N PRO A 60 -2.96 -2.45 -10.65
CA PRO A 60 -3.88 -3.59 -10.62
C PRO A 60 -3.84 -4.31 -9.28
N SER A 61 -5.01 -4.74 -8.80
CA SER A 61 -5.25 -5.43 -7.53
C SER A 61 -5.19 -4.59 -6.25
N THR A 62 -4.97 -3.29 -6.33
CA THR A 62 -5.03 -2.38 -5.17
C THR A 62 -6.07 -1.28 -5.35
N LEU A 63 -6.62 -0.81 -4.23
CA LEU A 63 -7.60 0.27 -4.20
C LEU A 63 -7.39 1.15 -2.97
N SER A 64 -7.24 2.45 -3.18
CA SER A 64 -7.32 3.43 -2.10
C SER A 64 -8.77 3.61 -1.67
N LEU A 65 -9.12 3.18 -0.45
CA LEU A 65 -10.49 3.25 0.09
C LEU A 65 -10.82 4.64 0.65
N GLY A 66 -9.83 5.31 1.25
CA GLY A 66 -10.03 6.63 1.84
C GLY A 66 -8.97 6.99 2.87
N LEU A 67 -9.06 8.22 3.37
CA LEU A 67 -8.18 8.76 4.39
C LEU A 67 -8.92 8.83 5.72
N ARG A 68 -8.20 8.52 6.80
CA ARG A 68 -8.62 8.76 8.17
C ARG A 68 -7.70 9.80 8.79
N GLU A 69 -8.30 10.89 9.23
CA GLU A 69 -7.60 11.93 9.97
C GLU A 69 -7.15 11.40 11.34
N PRO A 70 -6.00 11.85 11.85
CA PRO A 70 -5.48 11.41 13.13
C PRO A 70 -6.36 11.86 14.29
N GLU A 71 -6.52 11.01 15.30
CA GLU A 71 -7.31 11.34 16.51
C GLU A 71 -6.58 12.32 17.42
N THR A 72 -5.25 12.32 17.39
CA THR A 72 -4.39 13.16 18.24
C THR A 72 -3.44 13.99 17.37
N PRO A 73 -3.21 15.28 17.68
CA PRO A 73 -2.18 16.08 17.03
C PRO A 73 -0.81 15.40 17.06
N GLY A 74 -0.12 15.36 15.93
CA GLY A 74 1.20 14.73 15.79
C GLY A 74 1.19 13.28 15.30
N GLN A 75 0.02 12.65 15.16
CA GLN A 75 -0.09 11.35 14.47
C GLN A 75 -0.23 11.54 12.96
N PRO A 76 0.26 10.57 12.14
CA PRO A 76 0.11 10.64 10.69
C PRO A 76 -1.35 10.41 10.26
N ARG A 77 -1.72 10.97 9.12
CA ARG A 77 -2.95 10.58 8.42
C ARG A 77 -2.84 9.12 7.99
N ILE A 78 -3.92 8.37 8.12
CA ILE A 78 -3.96 6.96 7.75
C ILE A 78 -4.64 6.81 6.40
N LEU A 79 -3.96 6.20 5.43
CA LEU A 79 -4.54 5.78 4.17
C LEU A 79 -5.01 4.33 4.28
N LEU A 80 -6.30 4.11 4.04
CA LEU A 80 -6.87 2.77 3.96
C LEU A 80 -6.68 2.23 2.54
N VAL A 81 -5.97 1.11 2.40
CA VAL A 81 -5.70 0.47 1.11
C VAL A 81 -6.22 -0.96 1.16
N GLN A 82 -7.03 -1.32 0.17
CA GLN A 82 -7.41 -2.71 -0.07
C GLN A 82 -6.44 -3.31 -1.08
N ALA A 83 -5.88 -4.48 -0.76
CA ALA A 83 -5.11 -5.31 -1.67
C ALA A 83 -5.89 -6.61 -1.92
N ALA A 84 -6.05 -7.02 -3.18
CA ALA A 84 -6.78 -8.25 -3.54
C ALA A 84 -5.88 -9.50 -3.46
N PHE A 85 -4.57 -9.32 -3.59
CA PHE A 85 -3.54 -10.35 -3.43
C PHE A 85 -2.59 -9.94 -2.30
N GLY A 86 -3.10 -9.81 -1.08
CA GLY A 86 -2.32 -9.42 0.10
C GLY A 86 -2.17 -10.58 1.07
N SER A 87 -1.49 -11.64 0.63
CA SER A 87 -1.20 -12.79 1.48
C SER A 87 -0.31 -12.44 2.67
N ASP A 88 0.57 -11.45 2.49
CA ASP A 88 1.35 -10.84 3.56
C ASP A 88 1.06 -9.32 3.64
N PRO A 89 0.38 -8.85 4.70
CA PRO A 89 0.14 -7.43 4.92
C PRO A 89 1.43 -6.59 5.05
N ALA A 90 2.52 -7.16 5.58
CA ALA A 90 3.80 -6.47 5.74
C ALA A 90 4.42 -6.14 4.37
N ASP A 91 4.38 -7.08 3.43
CA ASP A 91 4.84 -6.87 2.05
C ASP A 91 4.02 -5.81 1.32
N VAL A 92 2.70 -5.81 1.52
CA VAL A 92 1.82 -4.77 0.96
C VAL A 92 2.25 -3.39 1.48
N VAL A 93 2.45 -3.25 2.80
CA VAL A 93 2.87 -1.99 3.41
C VAL A 93 4.27 -1.57 2.95
N ALA A 94 5.21 -2.50 2.81
CA ALA A 94 6.54 -2.22 2.28
C ALA A 94 6.50 -1.71 0.83
N GLY A 95 5.65 -2.30 -0.01
CA GLY A 95 5.44 -1.84 -1.39
C GLY A 95 4.85 -0.43 -1.47
N LEU A 96 3.87 -0.12 -0.60
CA LEU A 96 3.33 1.25 -0.48
C LEU A 96 4.41 2.24 -0.02
N ALA A 97 5.28 1.82 0.90
CA ALA A 97 6.38 2.65 1.38
C ALA A 97 7.46 2.91 0.31
N ASP A 98 7.77 1.94 -0.56
CA ASP A 98 8.65 2.16 -1.70
C ASP A 98 8.03 3.12 -2.72
N MET A 99 6.74 2.92 -3.05
CA MET A 99 6.00 3.80 -3.97
C MET A 99 6.00 5.25 -3.47
N GLU A 100 5.66 5.48 -2.20
CA GLU A 100 5.66 6.82 -1.60
C GLU A 100 7.07 7.45 -1.62
N SER A 101 8.11 6.65 -1.32
CA SER A 101 9.51 7.11 -1.31
C SER A 101 10.01 7.49 -2.70
N ARG A 102 9.60 6.76 -3.75
CA ARG A 102 9.93 7.10 -5.15
C ARG A 102 9.23 8.37 -5.60
N MET A 103 7.96 8.54 -5.21
CA MET A 103 7.18 9.73 -5.53
C MET A 103 7.76 10.98 -4.85
N ALA A 104 8.09 10.86 -3.56
CA ALA A 104 8.48 11.97 -2.70
C ALA A 104 9.78 11.67 -1.91
N PRO A 105 10.97 11.61 -2.54
CA PRO A 105 12.21 11.16 -1.87
C PRO A 105 12.60 11.91 -0.59
N GLN A 106 12.11 13.15 -0.40
CA GLN A 106 12.38 13.95 0.79
C GLN A 106 11.75 13.43 2.09
N ILE A 107 10.83 12.44 2.02
CA ILE A 107 10.17 11.83 3.17
C ILE A 107 10.84 10.55 3.68
N ARG A 108 11.97 10.15 3.07
CA ARG A 108 12.64 8.86 3.34
C ARG A 108 13.09 8.68 4.78
N ASP A 109 13.36 9.77 5.49
CA ASP A 109 13.82 9.74 6.89
C ASP A 109 12.67 9.70 7.90
N ILE A 110 11.41 9.69 7.44
CA ILE A 110 10.22 9.63 8.30
C ILE A 110 9.86 8.16 8.53
N ASP A 111 9.85 7.74 9.81
CA ASP A 111 9.51 6.39 10.23
C ASP A 111 8.30 6.38 11.18
N HIS A 112 7.23 5.66 10.80
CA HIS A 112 6.06 5.44 11.65
C HIS A 112 5.98 4.01 12.22
N GLY A 113 7.07 3.26 12.16
CA GLY A 113 7.19 1.91 12.72
C GLY A 113 6.45 0.85 11.91
N VAL A 114 6.41 1.02 10.58
CA VAL A 114 5.83 0.04 9.65
C VAL A 114 6.86 -0.40 8.60
N PRO A 115 6.70 -1.60 8.01
CA PRO A 115 7.63 -2.11 7.01
C PRO A 115 7.87 -1.13 5.85
N GLY A 116 9.14 -0.96 5.49
CA GLY A 116 9.58 -0.06 4.41
C GLY A 116 9.71 1.43 4.78
N GLN A 117 9.35 1.83 6.00
CA GLN A 117 9.59 3.20 6.50
C GLN A 117 10.82 3.32 7.43
N GLY A 118 11.42 2.20 7.84
CA GLY A 118 12.55 2.15 8.76
C GLY A 118 13.06 0.73 8.94
N SER A 119 13.42 0.36 10.18
CA SER A 119 13.94 -0.97 10.52
C SER A 119 12.86 -2.01 10.82
N ALA A 120 11.59 -1.60 10.92
CA ALA A 120 10.46 -2.49 11.17
C ALA A 120 10.32 -3.50 10.03
N THR A 121 10.27 -4.78 10.39
CA THR A 121 10.07 -5.91 9.45
C THR A 121 8.69 -6.54 9.63
N GLU A 122 8.13 -6.50 10.84
CA GLU A 122 6.81 -7.02 11.14
C GLU A 122 5.76 -5.90 11.17
N LEU A 123 4.53 -6.23 10.74
CA LEU A 123 3.40 -5.31 10.78
C LEU A 123 2.50 -5.62 11.97
N HIS A 124 2.35 -4.64 12.88
CA HIS A 124 1.47 -4.79 14.04
C HIS A 124 -0.02 -4.98 13.60
N PRO A 125 -0.80 -5.87 14.24
CA PRO A 125 -2.19 -6.17 13.86
C PRO A 125 -3.12 -4.96 13.74
N ARG A 126 -2.86 -3.89 14.49
CA ARG A 126 -3.58 -2.61 14.36
C ARG A 126 -3.58 -2.04 12.92
N TYR A 127 -2.57 -2.37 12.12
CA TYR A 127 -2.38 -1.81 10.78
C TYR A 127 -3.00 -2.64 9.66
N TYR A 128 -3.70 -3.73 9.94
CA TYR A 128 -4.41 -4.47 8.90
C TYR A 128 -5.71 -5.09 9.42
N GLU A 129 -6.55 -5.51 8.50
CA GLU A 129 -7.79 -6.22 8.77
C GLU A 129 -8.12 -7.13 7.59
N TYR A 130 -8.54 -8.35 7.90
CA TYR A 130 -8.99 -9.31 6.90
C TYR A 130 -10.50 -9.24 6.73
N PRO A 131 -11.04 -9.27 5.49
CA PRO A 131 -12.48 -9.32 5.26
C PRO A 131 -13.14 -10.54 5.91
N LEU A 132 -14.37 -10.35 6.41
CA LEU A 132 -15.18 -11.40 7.02
C LEU A 132 -15.33 -12.59 6.06
N GLY A 133 -14.77 -13.74 6.45
CA GLY A 133 -14.72 -14.97 5.63
C GLY A 133 -13.34 -15.65 5.69
N ARG A 134 -12.29 -14.89 5.98
CA ARG A 134 -10.96 -15.41 6.27
C ARG A 134 -10.87 -15.73 7.76
N LYS A 135 -11.09 -17.00 8.14
CA LYS A 135 -10.71 -17.48 9.48
C LYS A 135 -9.21 -17.24 9.65
N GLU A 136 -8.77 -16.86 10.85
CA GLU A 136 -7.38 -16.82 11.28
C GLU A 136 -6.74 -18.22 11.19
N GLN A 137 -6.58 -18.78 9.99
CA GLN A 137 -5.91 -20.06 9.76
C GLN A 137 -4.40 -19.84 9.79
N GLN A 138 -3.90 -19.44 10.95
CA GLN A 138 -2.52 -19.63 11.44
C GLN A 138 -2.42 -19.01 12.85
N GLN A 139 -3.13 -19.63 13.80
CA GLN A 139 -2.69 -19.71 15.20
C GLN A 139 -2.73 -21.17 15.61
#